data_AF-A0A9W6XHR5-F1
#
_entry.id   AF-A0A9W6XHR5-F1
#
_cell.length_a   1.000
_cell.length_b   1.000
_cell.length_c   1.000
_cell.angle_alpha   90.00
_cell.angle_beta   90.00
_cell.angle_gamma   90.00
#
_symmetry.space_group_name_H-M   'P 1'
#
loop_
_entity.id
_entity.type
_entity.pdbx_description
1 polymer ?
#
loop_
_entity_poly.entity_id
_entity_poly.type
_entity_poly.pdbx_seq_one_letter_code
_entity_poly.pdbx_strand_id
1 'polypeptide(L)'
;MATLMRQQGSLARTLLSTAFALVLLHLGFATAASIGTGTAPGFAAGTTGGGNAKPVYPTTIKELATFLSDSEPRVIVLNQEFSFVGTEGSTTESGCRPSNNQQCLAKNNGFKGQDAILMDGDTSMKQTGGCDSDGIFVDVTYYNAAKTPLTVASDKTLVGEGTKGVLSGKGLLISGSNVIVQNIHITNLNANLVWGGDGITIRGEGDVAPKGIWIDHVKVSSVGRQMVVINFS
;
A
#
# COMPACT_ATOMS: atom_id res chain seq x y z
N MET A 1 -22.15 62.79 -82.83
CA MET A 1 -23.34 62.01 -83.23
C MET A 1 -23.88 61.33 -81.97
N ALA A 2 -25.10 61.71 -81.56
CA ALA A 2 -26.04 61.07 -80.63
C ALA A 2 -25.53 60.25 -79.42
N THR A 3 -25.81 60.79 -78.22
CA THR A 3 -26.69 60.24 -77.17
C THR A 3 -26.72 58.72 -76.93
N LEU A 4 -26.46 58.26 -75.70
CA LEU A 4 -27.47 57.54 -74.89
C LEU A 4 -27.07 57.42 -73.40
N MET A 5 -28.12 57.42 -72.57
CA MET A 5 -28.22 57.27 -71.10
C MET A 5 -27.52 55.99 -70.57
N ARG A 6 -27.26 55.73 -69.28
CA ARG A 6 -28.10 55.88 -68.07
C ARG A 6 -27.30 55.53 -66.79
N GLN A 7 -27.73 56.16 -65.70
CA GLN A 7 -27.47 56.01 -64.26
C GLN A 7 -27.39 54.56 -63.67
N GLN A 8 -26.50 54.33 -62.68
CA GLN A 8 -26.76 53.90 -61.27
C GLN A 8 -25.71 52.96 -60.62
N GLY A 9 -25.28 53.33 -59.40
CA GLY A 9 -24.86 52.46 -58.28
C GLY A 9 -23.51 51.74 -58.40
N SER A 10 -22.78 51.38 -57.34
CA SER A 10 -22.79 51.62 -55.90
C SER A 10 -21.56 50.87 -55.32
N LEU A 11 -21.14 51.23 -54.11
CA LEU A 11 -20.36 50.45 -53.15
C LEU A 11 -18.83 50.43 -53.26
N ALA A 12 -18.24 51.25 -52.39
CA ALA A 12 -16.92 51.10 -51.79
C ALA A 12 -16.76 49.75 -51.06
N ARG A 13 -15.53 49.20 -51.09
CA ARG A 13 -15.03 48.27 -50.07
C ARG A 13 -13.56 48.54 -49.78
N THR A 14 -13.34 49.31 -48.72
CA THR A 14 -12.06 49.39 -47.99
C THR A 14 -12.02 48.20 -47.03
N LEU A 15 -11.00 47.34 -47.15
CA LEU A 15 -10.73 46.26 -46.20
C LEU A 15 -9.79 46.80 -45.11
N LEU A 16 -10.30 47.02 -43.90
CA LEU A 16 -9.49 47.14 -42.68
C LEU A 16 -9.55 45.80 -41.93
N SER A 17 -8.39 45.16 -41.80
CA SER A 17 -8.20 43.96 -40.98
C SER A 17 -7.94 44.36 -39.53
N THR A 18 -8.88 44.12 -38.64
CA THR A 18 -8.65 44.22 -37.18
C THR A 18 -8.50 42.81 -36.60
N ALA A 19 -7.28 42.44 -36.22
CA ALA A 19 -7.01 41.24 -35.45
C ALA A 19 -7.23 41.51 -33.96
N PHE A 20 -8.25 40.88 -33.37
CA PHE A 20 -8.46 40.85 -31.92
C PHE A 20 -7.81 39.58 -31.35
N ALA A 21 -6.75 39.73 -30.56
CA ALA A 21 -6.17 38.63 -29.79
C ALA A 21 -6.83 38.57 -28.41
N LEU A 22 -7.71 37.59 -28.18
CA LEU A 22 -8.19 37.25 -26.84
C LEU A 22 -7.15 36.33 -26.17
N VAL A 23 -6.51 36.81 -25.11
CA VAL A 23 -5.70 35.97 -24.22
C VAL A 23 -6.63 35.44 -23.12
N LEU A 24 -7.01 34.16 -23.19
CA LEU A 24 -7.69 33.48 -22.09
C LEU A 24 -6.66 33.11 -21.01
N LEU A 25 -6.76 33.76 -19.85
CA LEU A 25 -6.06 33.32 -18.64
C LEU A 25 -6.75 32.04 -18.13
N HIS A 26 -6.17 30.87 -18.41
CA HIS A 26 -6.58 29.61 -17.78
C HIS A 26 -6.09 29.60 -16.33
N LEU A 27 -6.90 30.11 -15.41
CA LEU A 27 -6.77 29.79 -13.98
C LEU A 27 -7.21 28.33 -13.81
N GLY A 28 -6.26 27.41 -13.95
CA GLY A 28 -6.45 26.01 -13.59
C GLY A 28 -6.66 25.90 -12.08
N PHE A 29 -7.91 25.97 -11.63
CA PHE A 29 -8.27 25.52 -10.29
C PHE A 29 -8.11 24.00 -10.27
N ALA A 30 -6.94 23.51 -9.87
CA ALA A 30 -6.80 22.13 -9.43
C ALA A 30 -7.62 22.02 -8.14
N THR A 31 -8.89 21.64 -8.26
CA THR A 31 -9.67 21.19 -7.12
C THR A 31 -8.95 19.97 -6.59
N ALA A 32 -8.31 20.08 -5.43
CA ALA A 32 -7.81 18.93 -4.71
C ALA A 32 -9.02 18.02 -4.50
N ALA A 33 -9.09 16.91 -5.23
CA ALA A 33 -10.14 15.93 -5.01
C ALA A 33 -10.00 15.50 -3.54
N SER A 34 -11.03 15.78 -2.73
CA SER A 34 -11.07 15.31 -1.36
C SER A 34 -11.06 13.79 -1.40
N ILE A 35 -10.05 13.16 -0.80
CA ILE A 35 -10.01 11.71 -0.71
C ILE A 35 -11.02 11.31 0.36
N GLY A 36 -12.23 10.97 -0.09
CA GLY A 36 -13.31 10.55 0.78
C GLY A 36 -13.11 9.08 1.15
N THR A 37 -12.73 8.83 2.40
CA THR A 37 -12.59 7.46 2.91
C THR A 37 -13.94 6.83 3.28
N GLY A 38 -15.04 7.59 3.24
CA GLY A 38 -16.31 7.17 3.84
C GLY A 38 -16.29 7.25 5.37
N THR A 39 -17.19 6.53 6.04
CA THR A 39 -17.30 6.52 7.51
C THR A 39 -17.15 5.10 8.03
N ALA A 40 -16.25 4.90 8.99
CA ALA A 40 -16.03 3.61 9.63
C ALA A 40 -17.32 3.13 10.33
N PRO A 41 -17.80 1.90 10.08
CA PRO A 41 -18.89 1.30 10.83
C PRO A 41 -18.39 0.55 12.08
N GLY A 42 -19.34 0.08 12.90
CA GLY A 42 -19.06 -0.84 14.00
C GLY A 42 -18.20 -0.24 15.12
N PHE A 43 -17.33 -1.05 15.71
CA PHE A 43 -16.48 -0.62 16.85
C PHE A 43 -15.49 0.49 16.51
N ALA A 44 -15.17 0.69 15.23
CA ALA A 44 -14.29 1.75 14.75
C ALA A 44 -15.05 3.04 14.38
N ALA A 45 -16.37 3.11 14.62
CA ALA A 45 -17.16 4.31 14.34
C ALA A 45 -16.55 5.55 15.01
N GLY A 46 -16.46 6.65 14.24
CA GLY A 46 -15.80 7.89 14.66
C GLY A 46 -14.30 7.96 14.35
N THR A 47 -13.70 6.92 13.76
CA THR A 47 -12.32 6.99 13.23
C THR A 47 -12.24 8.04 12.13
N THR A 48 -11.26 8.94 12.23
CA THR A 48 -11.03 10.06 11.28
C THR A 48 -9.70 9.95 10.54
N GLY A 49 -8.76 9.11 11.02
CA GLY A 49 -7.44 8.99 10.42
C GLY A 49 -6.67 10.30 10.47
N GLY A 50 -6.05 10.68 9.34
CA GLY A 50 -5.42 11.99 9.17
C GLY A 50 -6.39 13.17 9.02
N GLY A 51 -7.70 12.93 9.10
CA GLY A 51 -8.74 13.96 9.00
C GLY A 51 -8.66 14.74 7.70
N ASN A 52 -8.66 16.08 7.81
CA ASN A 52 -8.64 17.01 6.68
C ASN A 52 -7.21 17.45 6.29
N ALA A 53 -6.17 16.75 6.75
CA ALA A 53 -4.80 17.06 6.37
C ALA A 53 -4.64 17.02 4.84
N LYS A 54 -3.83 17.92 4.28
CA LYS A 54 -3.58 17.97 2.84
C LYS A 54 -2.94 16.63 2.40
N PRO A 55 -3.46 15.97 1.35
CA PRO A 55 -2.89 14.72 0.88
C PRO A 55 -1.42 14.86 0.48
N VAL A 56 -0.61 13.88 0.90
CA VAL A 56 0.79 13.71 0.49
C VAL A 56 0.93 12.46 -0.37
N TYR A 57 1.83 12.54 -1.35
CA TYR A 57 2.07 11.48 -2.34
C TYR A 57 3.56 11.11 -2.22
N PRO A 58 3.92 10.12 -1.38
CA PRO A 58 5.30 9.68 -1.31
C PRO A 58 5.77 9.23 -2.70
N THR A 59 7.04 9.47 -3.00
CA THR A 59 7.68 9.04 -4.25
C THR A 59 8.72 7.96 -4.01
N THR A 60 9.20 7.84 -2.76
CA THR A 60 10.19 6.84 -2.34
C THR A 60 9.70 6.02 -1.15
N ILE A 61 10.25 4.81 -0.99
CA ILE A 61 9.98 3.96 0.19
C ILE A 61 10.35 4.66 1.52
N LYS A 62 11.35 5.56 1.49
CA LYS A 62 11.79 6.33 2.65
C LYS A 62 10.76 7.39 3.04
N GLU A 63 10.26 8.15 2.07
CA GLU A 63 9.19 9.12 2.31
C GLU A 63 7.92 8.44 2.84
N LEU A 64 7.54 7.30 2.25
CA LEU A 64 6.41 6.51 2.72
C LEU A 64 6.60 6.10 4.19
N ALA A 65 7.76 5.51 4.53
CA ALA A 65 8.06 5.11 5.90
C ALA A 65 8.03 6.31 6.87
N THR A 66 8.62 7.44 6.48
CA THR A 66 8.59 8.68 7.29
C THR A 66 7.17 9.16 7.53
N PHE A 67 6.36 9.31 6.47
CA PHE A 67 4.98 9.78 6.60
C PHE A 67 4.11 8.84 7.43
N LEU A 68 4.32 7.52 7.38
CA LEU A 68 3.58 6.58 8.22
C LEU A 68 3.96 6.68 9.70
N SER A 69 5.23 6.94 9.99
CA SER A 69 5.78 6.87 11.36
C SER A 69 5.81 8.20 12.12
N ASP A 70 5.72 9.34 11.45
CA ASP A 70 5.83 10.64 12.13
C ASP A 70 4.61 10.99 12.97
N SER A 71 4.75 12.02 13.81
CA SER A 71 3.70 12.46 14.73
C SER A 71 2.62 13.33 14.09
N GLU A 72 2.75 13.70 12.81
CA GLU A 72 1.82 14.61 12.16
C GLU A 72 0.57 13.86 11.66
N PRO A 73 -0.64 14.41 11.80
CA PRO A 73 -1.80 13.86 11.12
C PRO A 73 -1.59 13.89 9.59
N ARG A 74 -1.75 12.75 8.91
CA ARG A 74 -1.48 12.66 7.47
C ARG A 74 -2.53 11.87 6.70
N VAL A 75 -2.84 12.37 5.50
CA VAL A 75 -3.50 11.63 4.43
C VAL A 75 -2.44 11.24 3.40
N ILE A 76 -2.08 9.97 3.35
CA ILE A 76 -0.99 9.40 2.55
C ILE A 76 -1.59 8.60 1.41
N VAL A 77 -1.30 9.01 0.18
CA VAL A 77 -1.93 8.48 -1.03
C VAL A 77 -0.92 7.65 -1.81
N LEU A 78 -1.21 6.37 -1.99
CA LEU A 78 -0.41 5.48 -2.82
C LEU A 78 -0.94 5.49 -4.25
N ASN A 79 -0.25 6.19 -5.13
CA ASN A 79 -0.55 6.26 -6.56
C ASN A 79 0.41 5.41 -7.42
N GLN A 80 1.22 4.56 -6.77
CA GLN A 80 2.19 3.66 -7.38
C GLN A 80 2.47 2.47 -6.46
N GLU A 81 3.14 1.45 -7.00
CA GLU A 81 3.70 0.36 -6.21
C GLU A 81 4.95 0.83 -5.45
N PHE A 82 5.03 0.48 -4.18
CA PHE A 82 6.23 0.58 -3.35
C PHE A 82 6.75 -0.83 -3.09
N SER A 83 7.83 -1.19 -3.79
CA SER A 83 8.51 -2.47 -3.61
C SER A 83 9.68 -2.34 -2.64
N PHE A 84 9.67 -3.21 -1.63
CA PHE A 84 10.70 -3.41 -0.62
C PHE A 84 11.44 -4.74 -0.82
N VAL A 85 11.10 -5.49 -1.87
CA VAL A 85 11.76 -6.76 -2.19
C VAL A 85 13.25 -6.51 -2.44
N GLY A 86 14.10 -7.19 -1.67
CA GLY A 86 15.55 -7.06 -1.78
C GLY A 86 16.17 -5.77 -1.21
N THR A 87 15.38 -4.80 -0.73
CA THR A 87 15.92 -3.51 -0.23
C THR A 87 16.70 -3.65 1.07
N GLU A 88 16.46 -4.74 1.82
CA GLU A 88 17.16 -5.08 3.07
C GLU A 88 17.97 -6.39 2.94
N GLY A 89 18.28 -6.78 1.70
CA GLY A 89 18.98 -8.03 1.41
C GLY A 89 18.16 -9.29 1.67
N SER A 90 18.84 -10.44 1.63
CA SER A 90 18.28 -11.76 1.90
C SER A 90 19.11 -12.52 2.91
N THR A 91 18.48 -13.43 3.63
CA THR A 91 19.13 -14.34 4.57
C THR A 91 18.90 -15.78 4.14
N THR A 92 19.94 -16.62 4.25
CA THR A 92 19.85 -18.07 4.08
C THR A 92 20.26 -18.73 5.40
N GLU A 93 19.39 -19.57 5.94
CA GLU A 93 19.61 -20.23 7.22
C GLU A 93 18.85 -21.56 7.31
N SER A 94 19.10 -22.31 8.39
CA SER A 94 18.38 -23.55 8.67
C SER A 94 16.91 -23.26 9.01
N GLY A 95 16.02 -23.91 8.27
CA GLY A 95 14.57 -23.91 8.45
C GLY A 95 14.03 -25.30 8.78
N CYS A 96 12.71 -25.40 8.86
CA CYS A 96 12.00 -26.66 8.97
C CYS A 96 11.13 -26.91 7.75
N ARG A 97 11.18 -28.14 7.22
CA ARG A 97 10.14 -28.68 6.35
C ARG A 97 9.20 -29.59 7.17
N PRO A 98 7.98 -29.12 7.49
CA PRO A 98 7.03 -29.89 8.28
C PRO A 98 6.56 -31.14 7.52
N SER A 99 6.12 -32.16 8.27
CA SER A 99 5.70 -33.46 7.75
C SER A 99 4.60 -33.34 6.68
N ASN A 100 3.68 -32.39 6.83
CA ASN A 100 2.64 -32.12 5.83
C ASN A 100 3.21 -31.65 4.49
N ASN A 101 4.26 -30.81 4.50
CA ASN A 101 4.91 -30.37 3.28
C ASN A 101 5.76 -31.49 2.67
N GLN A 102 6.40 -32.34 3.50
CA GLN A 102 7.06 -33.56 3.01
C GLN A 102 6.09 -34.46 2.24
N GLN A 103 4.90 -34.71 2.81
CA GLN A 103 3.84 -35.49 2.17
C GLN A 103 3.30 -34.81 0.90
N CYS A 104 3.19 -33.47 0.89
CA CYS A 104 2.78 -32.71 -0.29
C CYS A 104 3.77 -32.90 -1.44
N LEU A 105 5.07 -32.73 -1.16
CA LEU A 105 6.13 -32.90 -2.15
C LEU A 105 6.21 -34.34 -2.68
N ALA A 106 6.04 -35.34 -1.81
CA ALA A 106 6.06 -36.75 -2.20
C ALA A 106 4.98 -37.12 -3.25
N LYS A 107 3.88 -36.35 -3.33
CA LYS A 107 2.83 -36.56 -4.34
C LYS A 107 3.26 -36.20 -5.77
N ASN A 108 4.32 -35.40 -5.95
CA ASN A 108 4.83 -34.97 -7.26
C ASN A 108 3.74 -34.41 -8.21
N ASN A 109 2.75 -33.72 -7.66
CA ASN A 109 1.58 -33.22 -8.41
C ASN A 109 1.69 -31.73 -8.79
N GLY A 110 2.88 -31.14 -8.68
CA GLY A 110 3.16 -29.73 -9.02
C GLY A 110 2.86 -28.71 -7.92
N PHE A 111 2.21 -29.11 -6.82
CA PHE A 111 1.96 -28.23 -5.67
C PHE A 111 3.08 -28.34 -4.63
N LYS A 112 3.34 -27.24 -3.93
CA LYS A 112 4.31 -27.16 -2.83
C LYS A 112 3.64 -26.49 -1.64
N GLY A 113 3.83 -27.05 -0.46
CA GLY A 113 3.46 -26.39 0.79
C GLY A 113 4.52 -25.37 1.22
N GLN A 114 4.36 -24.84 2.42
CA GLN A 114 5.32 -23.92 3.02
C GLN A 114 6.34 -24.68 3.87
N ASP A 115 7.58 -24.19 3.83
CA ASP A 115 8.57 -24.48 4.87
C ASP A 115 8.42 -23.41 5.98
N ALA A 116 9.14 -23.55 7.09
CA ALA A 116 9.11 -22.59 8.20
C ALA A 116 10.52 -22.07 8.50
N ILE A 117 10.64 -20.77 8.72
CA ILE A 117 11.84 -20.18 9.33
C ILE A 117 11.82 -20.52 10.82
N LEU A 118 12.94 -21.00 11.36
CA LEU A 118 13.04 -21.30 12.79
C LEU A 118 13.02 -20.03 13.62
N MET A 119 12.42 -20.09 14.81
CA MET A 119 12.53 -18.99 15.77
C MET A 119 13.97 -18.87 16.28
N ASP A 120 14.39 -17.64 16.58
CA ASP A 120 15.71 -17.36 17.12
C ASP A 120 16.01 -18.25 18.34
N GLY A 121 17.07 -19.05 18.23
CA GLY A 121 17.50 -19.99 19.28
C GLY A 121 16.88 -21.39 19.24
N ASP A 122 15.88 -21.65 18.38
CA ASP A 122 15.34 -23.00 18.21
C ASP A 122 16.25 -23.85 17.32
N THR A 123 17.03 -24.71 17.97
CA THR A 123 17.95 -25.66 17.31
C THR A 123 17.40 -27.07 17.19
N SER A 124 16.15 -27.29 17.63
CA SER A 124 15.55 -28.62 17.72
C SER A 124 14.23 -28.76 16.96
N MET A 125 13.74 -27.67 16.35
CA MET A 125 12.46 -27.59 15.63
C MET A 125 11.23 -27.82 16.53
N LYS A 126 11.37 -27.67 17.85
CA LYS A 126 10.30 -27.97 18.82
C LYS A 126 9.54 -26.74 19.31
N GLN A 127 10.09 -25.56 19.11
CA GLN A 127 9.50 -24.31 19.59
C GLN A 127 8.83 -23.54 18.44
N THR A 128 9.36 -23.70 17.23
CA THR A 128 8.90 -22.99 16.03
C THR A 128 7.48 -23.41 15.65
N GLY A 129 6.53 -22.48 15.74
CA GLY A 129 5.19 -22.70 15.18
C GLY A 129 5.25 -22.93 13.66
N GLY A 130 4.48 -23.88 13.15
CA GLY A 130 4.55 -24.27 11.73
C GLY A 130 5.60 -25.35 11.42
N CYS A 131 6.29 -25.86 12.44
CA CYS A 131 7.04 -27.11 12.37
C CYS A 131 6.45 -28.15 13.34
N ASP A 132 6.51 -29.43 12.97
CA ASP A 132 6.10 -30.55 13.81
C ASP A 132 7.31 -31.42 14.19
N SER A 133 7.12 -32.37 15.12
CA SER A 133 8.20 -33.21 15.65
C SER A 133 8.87 -34.11 14.61
N ASP A 134 8.21 -34.37 13.49
CA ASP A 134 8.72 -35.17 12.36
C ASP A 134 9.22 -34.27 11.22
N GLY A 135 9.34 -32.96 11.48
CA GLY A 135 9.96 -32.00 10.59
C GLY A 135 11.44 -32.31 10.33
N ILE A 136 11.90 -31.95 9.14
CA ILE A 136 13.31 -32.10 8.75
C ILE A 136 13.95 -30.73 8.54
N PHE A 137 15.25 -30.61 8.82
CA PHE A 137 16.01 -29.41 8.49
C PHE A 137 16.12 -29.23 6.98
N VAL A 138 15.95 -28.00 6.52
CA VAL A 138 16.18 -27.58 5.13
C VAL A 138 16.78 -26.18 5.13
N ASP A 139 17.55 -25.82 4.10
CA ASP A 139 17.95 -24.43 3.93
C ASP A 139 16.76 -23.61 3.42
N VAL A 140 16.44 -22.52 4.11
CA VAL A 140 15.44 -21.54 3.69
C VAL A 140 16.13 -20.24 3.31
N THR A 141 15.59 -19.54 2.31
CA THR A 141 16.07 -18.22 1.90
C THR A 141 14.91 -17.26 1.79
N TYR A 142 15.05 -16.07 2.36
CA TYR A 142 13.98 -15.07 2.41
C TYR A 142 14.53 -13.64 2.31
N TYR A 143 13.67 -12.72 1.86
CA TYR A 143 13.97 -11.29 1.89
C TYR A 143 13.71 -10.71 3.27
N ASN A 144 14.68 -9.99 3.82
CA ASN A 144 14.62 -9.48 5.20
C ASN A 144 13.54 -8.41 5.40
N ALA A 145 13.27 -7.62 4.36
CA ALA A 145 12.32 -6.51 4.45
C ALA A 145 10.91 -6.95 4.88
N ALA A 146 10.47 -8.16 4.52
CA ALA A 146 9.16 -8.67 4.89
C ALA A 146 9.05 -9.08 6.38
N LYS A 147 10.18 -9.25 7.07
CA LYS A 147 10.23 -9.54 8.52
C LYS A 147 10.16 -8.26 9.38
N THR A 148 10.39 -7.09 8.81
CA THR A 148 10.37 -5.80 9.50
C THR A 148 9.21 -4.95 8.96
N PRO A 149 8.05 -4.85 9.63
CA PRO A 149 6.91 -4.11 9.08
C PRO A 149 7.14 -2.58 9.07
N LEU A 150 6.39 -1.84 8.24
CA LEU A 150 6.32 -0.38 8.32
C LEU A 150 5.49 0.04 9.52
N THR A 151 6.06 0.82 10.43
CA THR A 151 5.34 1.38 11.58
C THR A 151 4.36 2.47 11.13
N VAL A 152 3.10 2.35 11.56
CA VAL A 152 2.03 3.32 11.35
C VAL A 152 1.65 3.92 12.71
N ALA A 153 2.00 5.20 12.88
CA ALA A 153 1.70 6.00 14.06
C ALA A 153 0.23 6.46 14.07
N SER A 154 -0.14 7.25 15.07
CA SER A 154 -1.51 7.74 15.22
C SER A 154 -1.89 8.74 14.12
N ASP A 155 -3.19 8.92 13.91
CA ASP A 155 -3.77 9.96 13.05
C ASP A 155 -3.31 9.84 11.59
N LYS A 156 -3.34 8.61 11.06
CA LYS A 156 -2.93 8.31 9.67
C LYS A 156 -4.11 7.83 8.85
N THR A 157 -4.22 8.35 7.63
CA THR A 157 -5.03 7.77 6.56
C THR A 157 -4.06 7.29 5.48
N LEU A 158 -3.94 5.98 5.26
CA LEU A 158 -3.21 5.39 4.16
C LEU A 158 -4.22 4.88 3.13
N VAL A 159 -4.18 5.41 1.90
CA VAL A 159 -5.19 5.12 0.89
C VAL A 159 -4.59 4.94 -0.50
N GLY A 160 -5.03 3.93 -1.25
CA GLY A 160 -4.59 3.71 -2.63
C GLY A 160 -5.46 4.42 -3.67
N GLU A 161 -4.84 4.89 -4.76
CA GLU A 161 -5.53 5.46 -5.92
C GLU A 161 -5.87 4.36 -6.95
N GLY A 162 -7.16 4.09 -7.13
CA GLY A 162 -7.62 3.03 -8.04
C GLY A 162 -6.99 1.69 -7.66
N THR A 163 -6.26 1.06 -8.57
CA THR A 163 -5.53 -0.20 -8.34
C THR A 163 -4.02 -0.01 -8.18
N LYS A 164 -3.53 1.23 -8.07
CA LYS A 164 -2.10 1.54 -8.10
C LYS A 164 -1.43 1.41 -6.73
N GLY A 165 -2.19 1.54 -5.64
CA GLY A 165 -1.66 1.52 -4.28
C GLY A 165 -1.25 0.12 -3.84
N VAL A 166 0.03 -0.24 -4.06
CA VAL A 166 0.56 -1.57 -3.74
C VAL A 166 1.78 -1.44 -2.81
N LEU A 167 1.80 -2.24 -1.74
CA LEU A 167 2.98 -2.50 -0.92
C LEU A 167 3.46 -3.92 -1.20
N SER A 168 4.66 -4.05 -1.73
CA SER A 168 5.24 -5.31 -2.17
C SER A 168 6.50 -5.58 -1.35
N GLY A 169 6.59 -6.72 -0.64
CA GLY A 169 7.77 -7.08 0.14
C GLY A 169 7.84 -6.50 1.56
N LYS A 170 6.82 -5.75 2.02
CA LYS A 170 6.74 -5.25 3.41
C LYS A 170 5.29 -5.06 3.87
N GLY A 171 4.99 -5.51 5.09
CA GLY A 171 3.68 -5.34 5.73
C GLY A 171 3.59 -4.07 6.59
N LEU A 172 2.49 -3.93 7.33
CA LEU A 172 2.23 -2.81 8.24
C LEU A 172 2.23 -3.27 9.71
N LEU A 173 2.75 -2.42 10.59
CA LEU A 173 2.58 -2.50 12.03
C LEU A 173 1.85 -1.23 12.46
N ILE A 174 0.56 -1.36 12.76
CA ILE A 174 -0.27 -0.29 13.29
C ILE A 174 -0.09 -0.27 14.81
N SER A 175 0.71 0.69 15.29
CA SER A 175 0.96 0.92 16.71
C SER A 175 0.22 2.14 17.27
N GLY A 176 -0.14 3.10 16.41
CA GLY A 176 -0.92 4.27 16.77
C GLY A 176 -2.43 4.05 16.70
N SER A 177 -3.18 4.98 17.30
CA SER A 177 -4.65 5.04 17.29
C SER A 177 -5.16 5.99 16.21
N ASN A 178 -6.45 5.91 15.88
CA ASN A 178 -7.10 6.74 14.86
C ASN A 178 -6.41 6.57 13.49
N VAL A 179 -6.43 5.34 12.97
CA VAL A 179 -5.77 4.96 11.70
C VAL A 179 -6.78 4.39 10.72
N ILE A 180 -6.76 4.88 9.49
CA ILE A 180 -7.51 4.34 8.36
C ILE A 180 -6.51 3.76 7.35
N VAL A 181 -6.72 2.51 6.95
CA VAL A 181 -6.00 1.87 5.84
C VAL A 181 -7.03 1.40 4.83
N GLN A 182 -7.02 2.00 3.63
CA GLN A 182 -8.08 1.76 2.65
C GLN A 182 -7.58 1.56 1.23
N ASN A 183 -8.19 0.62 0.49
CA ASN A 183 -7.97 0.44 -0.95
C ASN A 183 -6.47 0.28 -1.32
N ILE A 184 -5.71 -0.49 -0.54
CA ILE A 184 -4.33 -0.86 -0.87
C ILE A 184 -4.21 -2.38 -1.05
N HIS A 185 -3.17 -2.81 -1.74
CA HIS A 185 -2.80 -4.21 -1.85
C HIS A 185 -1.45 -4.45 -1.16
N ILE A 186 -1.41 -5.34 -0.17
CA ILE A 186 -0.17 -5.78 0.50
C ILE A 186 0.19 -7.18 -0.01
N THR A 187 1.41 -7.37 -0.52
CA THR A 187 1.81 -8.64 -1.12
C THR A 187 3.32 -8.94 -1.10
N ASN A 188 3.69 -10.11 -1.63
CA ASN A 188 5.06 -10.60 -1.79
C ASN A 188 5.87 -10.68 -0.49
N LEU A 189 5.27 -11.22 0.58
CA LEU A 189 5.89 -11.35 1.90
C LEU A 189 6.37 -12.78 2.14
N ASN A 190 7.40 -13.22 1.38
CA ASN A 190 8.01 -14.55 1.51
C ASN A 190 6.96 -15.69 1.59
N ALA A 191 6.01 -15.74 0.65
CA ALA A 191 4.81 -16.57 0.72
C ALA A 191 5.05 -18.07 0.91
N ASN A 192 6.23 -18.57 0.56
CA ASN A 192 6.61 -19.97 0.72
C ASN A 192 7.14 -20.33 2.13
N LEU A 193 7.21 -19.35 3.05
CA LEU A 193 7.82 -19.51 4.36
C LEU A 193 6.91 -19.02 5.48
N VAL A 194 6.50 -19.92 6.37
CA VAL A 194 5.94 -19.53 7.68
C VAL A 194 7.00 -18.70 8.42
N TRP A 195 6.55 -17.65 9.11
CA TRP A 195 7.39 -16.58 9.70
C TRP A 195 8.11 -15.68 8.69
N GLY A 196 7.83 -15.83 7.39
CA GLY A 196 8.41 -15.00 6.33
C GLY A 196 7.91 -13.55 6.29
N GLY A 197 6.79 -13.26 6.97
CA GLY A 197 6.22 -11.92 7.10
C GLY A 197 4.70 -11.95 7.28
N ASP A 198 4.16 -10.87 7.86
CA ASP A 198 2.73 -10.64 8.04
C ASP A 198 2.26 -9.43 7.25
N GLY A 199 1.00 -9.47 6.79
CA GLY A 199 0.39 -8.38 6.04
C GLY A 199 0.13 -7.15 6.91
N ILE A 200 -0.76 -7.29 7.90
CA ILE A 200 -1.11 -6.22 8.84
C ILE A 200 -1.00 -6.74 10.26
N THR A 201 -0.18 -6.10 11.07
CA THR A 201 -0.10 -6.28 12.51
C THR A 201 -0.75 -5.09 13.19
N ILE A 202 -1.64 -5.33 14.15
CA ILE A 202 -2.11 -4.31 15.11
C ILE A 202 -1.53 -4.67 16.46
N ARG A 203 -0.67 -3.81 16.98
CA ARG A 203 -0.01 -3.99 18.28
C ARG A 203 0.40 -2.63 18.81
N GLY A 204 -0.09 -2.26 19.98
CA GLY A 204 0.28 -1.01 20.61
C GLY A 204 1.63 -1.09 21.34
N GLU A 205 2.01 0.01 21.96
CA GLU A 205 3.19 0.08 22.82
C GLU A 205 2.79 -0.27 24.27
N GLY A 206 3.41 -1.30 24.83
CA GLY A 206 2.98 -1.90 26.09
C GLY A 206 1.60 -2.56 25.99
N ASP A 207 0.97 -2.86 27.12
CA ASP A 207 -0.37 -3.47 27.21
C ASP A 207 -1.52 -2.55 26.75
N VAL A 208 -1.24 -1.51 25.94
CA VAL A 208 -2.21 -0.52 25.49
C VAL A 208 -2.64 -0.81 24.05
N ALA A 209 -3.86 -1.31 23.89
CA ALA A 209 -4.44 -1.56 22.56
C ALA A 209 -4.68 -0.24 21.79
N PRO A 210 -4.27 -0.15 20.50
CA PRO A 210 -4.66 0.96 19.63
C PRO A 210 -6.18 1.01 19.44
N LYS A 211 -6.73 2.22 19.35
CA LYS A 211 -8.17 2.47 19.22
C LYS A 211 -8.49 3.16 17.90
N GLY A 212 -9.69 2.91 17.36
CA GLY A 212 -10.11 3.54 16.11
C GLY A 212 -9.24 3.14 14.93
N ILE A 213 -9.16 1.83 14.66
CA ILE A 213 -8.44 1.30 13.50
C ILE A 213 -9.48 0.81 12.50
N TRP A 214 -9.47 1.39 11.29
CA TRP A 214 -10.37 0.99 10.21
C TRP A 214 -9.57 0.49 9.01
N ILE A 215 -9.68 -0.81 8.75
CA ILE A 215 -9.09 -1.46 7.58
C ILE A 215 -10.23 -1.79 6.61
N ASP A 216 -10.20 -1.20 5.42
CA ASP A 216 -11.32 -1.25 4.48
C ASP A 216 -10.86 -1.45 3.04
N HIS A 217 -11.53 -2.32 2.28
CA HIS A 217 -11.15 -2.62 0.88
C HIS A 217 -9.65 -2.95 0.68
N VAL A 218 -8.99 -3.53 1.68
CA VAL A 218 -7.60 -3.95 1.58
C VAL A 218 -7.51 -5.36 1.01
N LYS A 219 -6.63 -5.55 0.03
CA LYS A 219 -6.26 -6.88 -0.46
C LYS A 219 -4.95 -7.32 0.19
N VAL A 220 -4.91 -8.53 0.71
CA VAL A 220 -3.66 -9.17 1.18
C VAL A 220 -3.48 -10.48 0.42
N SER A 221 -2.32 -10.70 -0.18
CA SER A 221 -2.02 -11.96 -0.90
C SER A 221 -0.54 -12.31 -0.86
N SER A 222 -0.18 -13.56 -1.08
CA SER A 222 1.23 -14.01 -1.11
C SER A 222 1.98 -13.62 0.16
N VAL A 223 1.40 -14.01 1.32
CA VAL A 223 1.97 -13.75 2.65
C VAL A 223 2.48 -15.04 3.27
N GLY A 224 3.63 -14.98 3.93
CA GLY A 224 4.26 -16.13 4.56
C GLY A 224 3.48 -16.63 5.77
N ARG A 225 2.90 -15.73 6.57
CA ARG A 225 2.20 -16.09 7.82
C ARG A 225 0.80 -15.45 7.93
N GLN A 226 0.63 -14.40 8.72
CA GLN A 226 -0.70 -13.84 8.99
C GLN A 226 -1.07 -12.78 7.97
N MET A 227 -2.28 -12.83 7.43
CA MET A 227 -2.82 -11.71 6.65
C MET A 227 -3.11 -10.52 7.57
N VAL A 228 -3.74 -10.79 8.71
CA VAL A 228 -4.00 -9.84 9.80
C VAL A 228 -3.68 -10.54 11.12
N VAL A 229 -2.90 -9.89 11.98
CA VAL A 229 -2.64 -10.34 13.34
C VAL A 229 -2.87 -9.19 14.31
N ILE A 230 -3.58 -9.49 15.38
CA ILE A 230 -3.84 -8.57 16.47
C ILE A 230 -3.19 -9.16 17.71
N ASN A 231 -2.23 -8.46 18.30
CA ASN A 231 -1.57 -8.91 19.51
C ASN A 231 -1.40 -7.74 20.49
N PHE A 232 -1.74 -7.98 21.74
CA PHE A 232 -1.60 -7.05 22.86
C PHE A 232 -0.82 -7.82 23.92
N SER A 233 0.48 -7.56 23.99
CA SER A 233 1.44 -8.30 24.82
C SER A 233 2.56 -7.38 25.28
#